data_AF-A0A957AWV0-F1
#
_entry.id   AF-A0A957AWV0-F1
#
_cell.length_a   1.000
_cell.length_b   1.000
_cell.length_c   1.000
_cell.angle_alpha   90.00
_cell.angle_beta   90.00
_cell.angle_gamma   90.00
#
_symmetry.space_group_name_H-M   'P 1'
#
loop_
_entity.id
_entity.type
_entity.pdbx_description
1 polymer ?
#
loop_
_entity_poly.entity_id
_entity_poly.type
_entity_poly.pdbx_seq_one_letter_code
_entity_poly.pdbx_strand_id
1 'polypeptide(L)'
;MVVVYLGVCWLAGIWFASLVGFQPLIWGVSGGCLLVTAVFLRRRSLGLVLACCASFCLGGARYALAQPTIDETHVAYYNDGPSEVGLMGTIVKEPDVRDQYVNLRVAVERLTLADGTSRIVSGDVLVRANRFPVIPYGAQVAVNGRLQTPPEDETFSYKDYLARQGVYSVVPQARITILAEGMGNPVLHAIFAVKQKAQDTINRLIPDPEAALLSGILLGNDNG
;
A
#
# COMPACT_ATOMS: atom_id res chain seq x y z
N MET A 1 12.47 33.96 -4.40
CA MET A 1 12.07 34.18 -3.00
C MET A 1 10.62 33.80 -2.72
N VAL A 2 9.62 34.37 -3.41
CA VAL A 2 8.19 34.02 -3.17
C VAL A 2 7.87 32.53 -3.32
N VAL A 3 8.42 31.88 -4.35
CA VAL A 3 8.24 30.42 -4.58
C VAL A 3 8.79 29.59 -3.42
N VAL A 4 9.88 30.03 -2.79
CA VAL A 4 10.47 29.33 -1.63
C VAL A 4 9.52 29.40 -0.43
N TYR A 5 8.94 30.57 -0.15
CA TYR A 5 7.96 30.71 0.93
C TYR A 5 6.72 29.84 0.71
N LEU A 6 6.17 29.81 -0.52
CA LEU A 6 5.05 28.94 -0.85
C LEU A 6 5.41 27.46 -0.69
N GLY A 7 6.58 27.05 -1.17
CA GLY A 7 7.05 25.67 -1.01
C GLY A 7 7.20 25.25 0.46
N VAL A 8 7.75 26.11 1.30
CA VAL A 8 7.88 25.84 2.75
C VAL A 8 6.49 25.76 3.41
N CYS A 9 5.58 26.67 3.10
CA CYS A 9 4.21 26.63 3.63
C CYS A 9 3.45 25.37 3.18
N TRP A 10 3.63 24.95 1.94
CA TRP A 10 3.07 23.70 1.43
C TRP A 10 3.55 22.48 2.21
N LEU A 11 4.87 22.37 2.43
CA LEU A 11 5.46 21.27 3.21
C LEU A 11 5.02 21.31 4.67
N ALA A 12 4.95 22.49 5.28
CA ALA A 12 4.41 22.67 6.62
C ALA A 12 2.93 22.25 6.70
N GLY A 13 2.15 22.49 5.64
CA GLY A 13 0.75 22.05 5.53
C GLY A 13 0.61 20.54 5.49
N ILE A 14 1.46 19.85 4.72
CA ILE A 14 1.52 18.38 4.70
C ILE A 14 1.86 17.84 6.10
N TRP A 15 2.90 18.38 6.73
CA TRP A 15 3.32 17.96 8.06
C TRP A 15 2.22 18.18 9.10
N PHE A 16 1.59 19.34 9.11
CA PHE A 16 0.50 19.63 10.05
C PHE A 16 -0.73 18.74 9.80
N ALA A 17 -1.09 18.49 8.53
CA ALA A 17 -2.17 17.58 8.20
C ALA A 17 -1.87 16.12 8.59
N SER A 18 -0.59 15.72 8.67
CA SER A 18 -0.23 14.40 9.21
C SER A 18 -0.49 14.25 10.71
N LEU A 19 -0.52 15.36 11.45
CA LEU A 19 -0.84 15.37 12.88
C LEU A 19 -2.34 15.45 13.15
N VAL A 20 -3.12 15.96 12.18
CA VAL A 20 -4.53 16.29 12.37
C VAL A 20 -5.40 15.59 11.34
N GLY A 21 -6.21 14.63 11.78
CA GLY A 21 -7.13 13.84 10.93
C GLY A 21 -8.38 14.60 10.48
N PHE A 22 -8.25 15.84 10.02
CA PHE A 22 -9.38 16.60 9.49
C PHE A 22 -9.82 16.12 8.10
N GLN A 23 -11.12 16.23 7.81
CA GLN A 23 -11.68 15.85 6.51
C GLN A 23 -11.05 16.69 5.37
N PRO A 24 -10.81 16.09 4.18
CA PRO A 24 -10.20 16.78 3.04
C PRO A 24 -10.97 18.04 2.60
N LEU A 25 -12.30 18.04 2.77
CA LEU A 25 -13.17 19.15 2.40
C LEU A 25 -12.85 20.44 3.18
N ILE A 26 -12.51 20.31 4.47
CA ILE A 26 -12.18 21.46 5.34
C ILE A 26 -10.91 22.14 4.84
N TRP A 27 -9.91 21.34 4.46
CA TRP A 27 -8.65 21.84 3.86
C TRP A 27 -8.88 22.49 2.50
N GLY A 28 -9.70 21.87 1.64
CA GLY A 28 -10.01 22.40 0.31
C GLY A 28 -10.78 23.71 0.35
N VAL A 29 -11.84 23.81 1.17
CA VAL A 29 -12.66 25.02 1.30
C VAL A 29 -11.86 26.17 1.90
N SER A 30 -11.10 25.92 2.97
CA SER A 30 -10.24 26.95 3.58
C SER A 30 -9.18 27.45 2.61
N GLY A 31 -8.48 26.55 1.91
CA GLY A 31 -7.49 26.91 0.89
C GLY A 31 -8.09 27.70 -0.29
N GLY A 32 -9.26 27.28 -0.79
CA GLY A 32 -9.97 27.96 -1.86
C GLY A 32 -10.42 29.37 -1.49
N CYS A 33 -11.04 29.55 -0.32
CA CYS A 33 -11.46 30.87 0.17
C CYS A 33 -10.27 31.82 0.36
N LEU A 34 -9.15 31.32 0.90
CA LEU A 34 -7.94 32.11 1.09
C LEU A 34 -7.30 32.53 -0.24
N LEU A 35 -7.29 31.65 -1.26
CA LEU A 35 -6.82 32.00 -2.61
C LEU A 35 -7.68 33.08 -3.25
N VAL A 36 -9.01 32.92 -3.22
CA VAL A 36 -9.93 33.92 -3.80
C VAL A 36 -9.72 35.27 -3.12
N THR A 37 -9.63 35.27 -1.79
CA THR A 37 -9.39 36.50 -1.01
C THR A 37 -8.03 37.12 -1.35
N ALA A 38 -6.97 36.32 -1.52
CA ALA A 38 -5.64 36.79 -1.94
C ALA A 38 -5.65 37.48 -3.32
N VAL A 39 -6.44 36.96 -4.27
CA VAL A 39 -6.56 37.52 -5.64
C VAL A 39 -7.37 38.82 -5.64
N PHE A 40 -8.43 38.91 -4.82
CA PHE A 40 -9.26 40.12 -4.72
C PHE A 40 -8.58 41.24 -3.91
N LEU A 41 -7.70 40.92 -2.96
CA LEU A 41 -6.94 41.94 -2.24
C LEU A 41 -5.81 42.51 -3.12
N ARG A 42 -6.04 43.73 -3.60
CA ARG A 42 -5.09 44.54 -4.40
C ARG A 42 -3.83 44.99 -3.63
N ARG A 43 -3.64 44.54 -2.38
CA ARG A 43 -2.48 44.85 -1.51
C ARG A 43 -1.44 43.73 -1.58
N ARG A 44 -0.26 44.04 -2.15
CA ARG A 44 0.79 43.05 -2.42
C ARG A 44 1.30 42.28 -1.19
N SER A 45 1.40 42.91 -0.01
CA SER A 45 1.88 42.25 1.20
C SER A 45 0.85 41.27 1.81
N LEU A 46 -0.40 41.70 1.94
CA LEU A 46 -1.50 40.88 2.45
C LEU A 46 -1.85 39.73 1.49
N GLY A 47 -1.81 39.97 0.18
CA GLY A 47 -2.00 38.93 -0.83
C GLY A 47 -0.96 37.82 -0.75
N LEU A 48 0.31 38.16 -0.45
CA LEU A 48 1.37 37.16 -0.26
C LEU A 48 1.16 36.30 1.00
N VAL A 49 0.74 36.90 2.12
CA VAL A 49 0.43 36.14 3.35
C VAL A 49 -0.74 35.19 3.12
N LEU A 50 -1.82 35.67 2.50
CA LEU A 50 -2.98 34.84 2.17
C LEU A 50 -2.65 33.73 1.19
N ALA A 51 -1.79 33.99 0.20
CA ALA A 51 -1.29 32.97 -0.72
C ALA A 51 -0.44 31.90 -0.01
N CYS A 52 0.34 32.28 1.01
CA CYS A 52 1.08 31.34 1.85
C CYS A 52 0.14 30.47 2.70
N CYS A 53 -0.88 31.06 3.33
CA CYS A 53 -1.90 30.31 4.08
C CYS A 53 -2.70 29.38 3.16
N ALA A 54 -3.06 29.84 1.96
CA ALA A 54 -3.67 28.99 0.94
C ALA A 54 -2.79 27.81 0.53
N SER A 55 -1.50 28.07 0.29
CA SER A 55 -0.53 27.01 -0.05
C SER A 55 -0.39 25.97 1.07
N PHE A 56 -0.41 26.40 2.33
CA PHE A 56 -0.47 25.52 3.49
C PHE A 56 -1.74 24.67 3.50
N CYS A 57 -2.92 25.28 3.31
CA CYS A 57 -4.19 24.54 3.29
C CYS A 57 -4.27 23.54 2.13
N LEU A 58 -3.75 23.90 0.95
CA LEU A 58 -3.70 23.01 -0.21
C LEU A 58 -2.71 21.86 -0.02
N GLY A 59 -1.58 22.10 0.65
CA GLY A 59 -0.66 21.04 1.06
C GLY A 59 -1.35 20.03 1.98
N GLY A 60 -2.09 20.51 2.97
CA GLY A 60 -2.91 19.66 3.84
C GLY A 60 -4.03 18.93 3.10
N ALA A 61 -4.72 19.58 2.16
CA ALA A 61 -5.75 18.96 1.33
C ALA A 61 -5.17 17.82 0.47
N ARG A 62 -4.00 18.04 -0.15
CA ARG A 62 -3.31 17.02 -0.95
C ARG A 62 -2.95 15.80 -0.10
N TYR A 63 -2.46 16.02 1.12
CA TYR A 63 -2.16 14.94 2.05
C TYR A 63 -3.43 14.19 2.45
N ALA A 64 -4.48 14.89 2.85
CA ALA A 64 -5.74 14.29 3.27
C ALA A 64 -6.43 13.50 2.13
N LEU A 65 -6.32 13.96 0.88
CA LEU A 65 -6.83 13.23 -0.29
C LEU A 65 -5.99 11.99 -0.66
N ALA A 66 -4.72 11.95 -0.25
CA ALA A 66 -3.85 10.81 -0.51
C ALA A 66 -4.02 9.69 0.52
N GLN A 67 -4.64 9.97 1.67
CA GLN A 67 -4.98 8.94 2.66
C GLN A 67 -6.26 8.21 2.22
N PRO A 68 -6.28 6.87 2.25
CA PRO A 68 -7.51 6.13 2.03
C PRO A 68 -8.47 6.29 3.20
N THR A 69 -9.76 6.39 2.89
CA THR A 69 -10.84 6.34 3.88
C THR A 69 -11.05 4.89 4.31
N ILE A 70 -10.70 4.57 5.56
CA ILE A 70 -10.88 3.24 6.14
C ILE A 70 -12.29 3.17 6.74
N ASP A 71 -13.24 2.71 5.92
CA ASP A 71 -14.64 2.48 6.31
C ASP A 71 -14.97 0.98 6.33
N GLU A 72 -16.21 0.59 6.63
CA GLU A 72 -16.66 -0.82 6.66
C GLU A 72 -16.46 -1.58 5.34
N THR A 73 -16.27 -0.87 4.23
CA THR A 73 -15.96 -1.39 2.89
C THR A 73 -14.46 -1.61 2.66
N HIS A 74 -13.61 -1.26 3.62
CA HIS A 74 -12.16 -1.42 3.55
C HIS A 74 -11.70 -2.53 4.50
N VAL A 75 -10.79 -3.39 4.05
CA VAL A 75 -10.33 -4.55 4.85
C VAL A 75 -9.74 -4.13 6.20
N ALA A 76 -9.00 -3.01 6.21
CA ALA A 76 -8.34 -2.51 7.42
C ALA A 76 -9.29 -2.14 8.57
N TYR A 77 -10.58 -1.93 8.29
CA TYR A 77 -11.58 -1.69 9.33
C TYR A 77 -11.76 -2.90 10.26
N TYR A 78 -11.51 -4.12 9.76
CA TYR A 78 -11.64 -5.37 10.51
C TYR A 78 -10.32 -5.85 11.12
N ASN A 79 -9.29 -5.00 11.16
CA ASN A 79 -8.03 -5.32 11.80
C ASN A 79 -8.20 -5.57 13.30
N ASP A 80 -7.37 -6.46 13.85
CA ASP A 80 -7.25 -6.77 15.29
C ASP A 80 -8.53 -7.35 15.92
N GLY A 81 -9.49 -7.76 15.09
CA GLY A 81 -10.71 -8.45 15.53
C GLY A 81 -10.41 -9.73 16.34
N PRO A 82 -11.33 -10.15 17.21
CA PRO A 82 -11.13 -11.31 18.10
C PRO A 82 -11.15 -12.65 17.36
N SER A 83 -11.70 -12.71 16.15
CA SER A 83 -11.93 -13.94 15.39
C SER A 83 -11.10 -14.00 14.10
N GLU A 84 -10.82 -15.21 13.61
CA GLU A 84 -10.32 -15.41 12.25
C GLU A 84 -11.38 -14.98 11.22
N VAL A 85 -10.92 -14.40 10.11
CA VAL A 85 -11.76 -14.03 8.98
C VAL A 85 -11.32 -14.80 7.74
N GLY A 86 -12.28 -15.11 6.87
CA GLY A 86 -12.03 -15.63 5.53
C GLY A 86 -11.95 -14.48 4.54
N LEU A 87 -10.87 -14.42 3.76
CA LEU A 87 -10.68 -13.42 2.72
C LEU A 87 -10.64 -14.14 1.38
N MET A 88 -11.27 -13.56 0.37
CA MET A 88 -11.17 -14.03 -1.00
C MET A 88 -10.64 -12.88 -1.86
N GLY A 89 -9.61 -13.16 -2.64
CA GLY A 89 -8.95 -12.14 -3.43
C GLY A 89 -7.97 -12.71 -4.44
N THR A 90 -7.34 -11.82 -5.19
CA THR A 90 -6.41 -12.16 -6.27
C THR A 90 -5.01 -11.69 -5.93
N ILE A 91 -3.99 -12.48 -6.29
CA ILE A 91 -2.59 -12.09 -6.09
C ILE A 91 -2.19 -11.04 -7.13
N VAL A 92 -1.88 -9.83 -6.65
CA VAL A 92 -1.61 -8.65 -7.50
C VAL A 92 -0.13 -8.34 -7.68
N LYS A 93 0.76 -9.04 -6.97
CA LYS A 93 2.21 -8.89 -7.09
C LYS A 93 2.89 -10.26 -7.09
N GLU A 94 4.08 -10.33 -7.69
CA GLU A 94 4.95 -11.50 -7.58
C GLU A 94 5.15 -11.89 -6.10
N PRO A 95 4.94 -13.16 -5.73
CA PRO A 95 5.21 -13.67 -4.39
C PRO A 95 6.65 -13.40 -3.95
N ASP A 96 6.82 -12.77 -2.77
CA ASP A 96 8.14 -12.62 -2.16
C ASP A 96 8.46 -13.88 -1.33
N VAL A 97 9.24 -14.78 -1.93
CA VAL A 97 9.63 -16.06 -1.34
C VAL A 97 10.84 -15.88 -0.44
N ARG A 98 10.67 -16.12 0.87
CA ARG A 98 11.73 -16.19 1.87
C ARG A 98 12.06 -17.65 2.21
N ASP A 99 13.06 -17.86 3.06
CA ASP A 99 13.52 -19.20 3.42
C ASP A 99 12.43 -20.07 4.06
N GLN A 100 11.64 -19.49 4.97
CA GLN A 100 10.65 -20.21 5.77
C GLN A 100 9.19 -19.91 5.37
N TYR A 101 8.94 -18.77 4.73
CA TYR A 101 7.59 -18.30 4.43
C TYR A 101 7.56 -17.56 3.08
N VAL A 102 6.36 -17.35 2.57
CA VAL A 102 6.12 -16.50 1.40
C VAL A 102 5.21 -15.34 1.80
N ASN A 103 5.58 -14.14 1.38
CA ASN A 103 4.75 -12.96 1.48
C ASN A 103 3.96 -12.78 0.19
N LEU A 104 2.64 -12.84 0.30
CA LEU A 104 1.71 -12.73 -0.81
C LEU A 104 0.91 -11.44 -0.66
N ARG A 105 0.87 -10.64 -1.73
CA ARG A 105 0.01 -9.45 -1.77
C ARG A 105 -1.31 -9.81 -2.43
N VAL A 106 -2.37 -9.85 -1.63
CA VAL A 106 -3.70 -10.25 -2.06
C VAL A 106 -4.59 -9.00 -2.08
N ALA A 107 -5.13 -8.67 -3.25
CA ALA A 107 -6.20 -7.69 -3.36
C ALA A 107 -7.51 -8.38 -3.00
N VAL A 108 -8.08 -8.00 -1.85
CA VAL A 108 -9.28 -8.63 -1.32
C VAL A 108 -10.50 -8.04 -2.01
N GLU A 109 -11.42 -8.92 -2.40
CA GLU A 109 -12.70 -8.57 -3.00
C GLU A 109 -13.87 -8.90 -2.06
N ARG A 110 -13.68 -9.89 -1.19
CA ARG A 110 -14.71 -10.38 -0.28
C ARG A 110 -14.10 -10.81 1.05
N LEU A 111 -14.78 -10.44 2.13
CA LEU A 111 -14.46 -10.82 3.49
C LEU A 111 -15.65 -11.55 4.11
N THR A 112 -15.38 -12.71 4.69
CA THR A 112 -16.33 -13.54 5.42
C THR A 112 -15.96 -13.50 6.90
N LEU A 113 -16.86 -12.97 7.71
CA LEU A 113 -16.73 -12.89 9.16
C LEU A 113 -17.05 -14.25 9.80
N ALA A 114 -16.66 -14.42 11.07
CA ALA A 114 -16.86 -15.67 11.81
C ALA A 114 -18.34 -16.06 12.02
N ASP A 115 -19.26 -15.09 11.90
CA ASP A 115 -20.71 -15.28 11.93
C ASP A 115 -21.27 -15.83 10.60
N GLY A 116 -20.42 -16.00 9.58
CA GLY A 116 -20.80 -16.40 8.22
C GLY A 116 -21.24 -15.23 7.34
N THR A 117 -21.26 -14.00 7.85
CA THR A 117 -21.63 -12.81 7.06
C THR A 117 -20.53 -12.50 6.06
N SER A 118 -20.88 -12.48 4.77
CA SER A 118 -19.98 -12.08 3.69
C SER A 118 -20.21 -10.62 3.30
N ARG A 119 -19.13 -9.83 3.26
CA ARG A 119 -19.13 -8.43 2.83
C ARG A 119 -18.19 -8.24 1.65
N ILE A 120 -18.57 -7.37 0.72
CA ILE A 120 -17.68 -6.93 -0.36
C ILE A 120 -16.80 -5.83 0.23
N VAL A 121 -15.50 -6.05 0.17
CA VAL A 121 -14.51 -5.11 0.71
C VAL A 121 -13.42 -4.88 -0.33
N SER A 122 -12.72 -3.77 -0.18
CA SER A 122 -11.58 -3.39 -1.01
C SER A 122 -10.35 -3.18 -0.12
N GLY A 123 -9.18 -3.43 -0.69
CA GLY A 123 -7.91 -3.21 -0.02
C GLY A 123 -6.94 -4.35 -0.22
N ASP A 124 -5.65 -4.02 -0.13
CA ASP A 124 -4.58 -4.97 -0.25
C ASP A 124 -4.13 -5.45 1.12
N VAL A 125 -3.96 -6.77 1.23
CA VAL A 125 -3.52 -7.44 2.45
C VAL A 125 -2.21 -8.16 2.15
N LEU A 126 -1.24 -7.99 3.05
CA LEU A 126 -0.02 -8.79 3.03
C LEU A 126 -0.25 -10.07 3.84
N VAL A 127 -0.27 -11.19 3.13
CA VAL A 127 -0.54 -12.51 3.69
C VAL A 127 0.78 -13.27 3.77
N ARG A 128 1.15 -13.70 4.97
CA ARG A 128 2.28 -14.59 5.18
C ARG A 128 1.78 -16.04 5.23
N ALA A 129 2.29 -16.86 4.33
CA ALA A 129 1.93 -18.26 4.20
C ALA A 129 3.15 -19.17 4.12
N ASN A 130 2.90 -20.47 4.17
CA ASN A 130 3.94 -21.48 3.97
C ASN A 130 4.49 -21.39 2.54
N ARG A 131 5.78 -21.72 2.39
CA ARG A 131 6.48 -21.71 1.10
C ARG A 131 5.85 -22.64 0.05
N PHE A 132 5.18 -23.70 0.50
CA PHE A 132 4.51 -24.66 -0.36
C PHE A 132 3.03 -24.82 0.03
N PRO A 133 2.12 -25.00 -0.96
CA PRO A 133 2.37 -25.02 -2.41
C PRO A 133 2.77 -23.65 -2.98
N VAL A 134 3.48 -23.64 -4.12
CA VAL A 134 3.87 -22.39 -4.80
C VAL A 134 2.63 -21.80 -5.47
N ILE A 135 2.31 -20.55 -5.14
CA ILE A 135 1.12 -19.87 -5.67
C ILE A 135 1.58 -18.81 -6.69
N PRO A 136 1.19 -18.90 -7.97
CA PRO A 136 1.64 -17.95 -8.98
C PRO A 136 0.92 -16.60 -8.87
N TYR A 137 1.52 -15.58 -9.49
CA TYR A 137 0.86 -14.29 -9.71
C TYR A 137 -0.47 -14.47 -10.47
N GLY A 138 -1.49 -13.71 -10.08
CA GLY A 138 -2.81 -13.77 -10.71
C GLY A 138 -3.68 -14.95 -10.30
N ALA A 139 -3.24 -15.79 -9.34
CA ALA A 139 -4.12 -16.78 -8.75
C ALA A 139 -5.14 -16.12 -7.80
N GLN A 140 -6.38 -16.60 -7.87
CA GLN A 140 -7.43 -16.29 -6.91
C GLN A 140 -7.34 -17.26 -5.74
N VAL A 141 -7.28 -16.71 -4.54
CA VAL A 141 -7.02 -17.46 -3.30
C VAL A 141 -8.07 -17.15 -2.24
N ALA A 142 -8.46 -18.17 -1.50
CA ALA A 142 -9.14 -18.05 -0.21
C ALA A 142 -8.10 -18.11 0.90
N VAL A 143 -8.10 -17.09 1.75
CA VAL A 143 -7.13 -16.90 2.83
C VAL A 143 -7.90 -16.87 4.14
N ASN A 144 -7.64 -17.84 5.03
CA ASN A 144 -8.21 -17.85 6.37
C ASN A 144 -7.14 -17.51 7.39
N GLY A 145 -7.41 -16.49 8.22
CA GLY A 145 -6.50 -16.10 9.29
C GLY A 145 -6.98 -14.85 10.02
N ARG A 146 -6.18 -14.40 10.98
CA ARG A 146 -6.48 -13.19 11.75
C ARG A 146 -5.89 -11.97 11.06
N LEU A 147 -6.72 -11.00 10.70
CA LEU A 147 -6.28 -9.68 10.26
C LEU A 147 -5.67 -8.93 11.45
N GLN A 148 -4.48 -8.39 11.23
CA GLN A 148 -3.78 -7.58 12.23
C GLN A 148 -3.32 -6.27 11.61
N THR A 149 -3.27 -5.23 12.43
CA THR A 149 -2.59 -3.99 12.04
C THR A 149 -1.08 -4.26 11.95
N PRO A 150 -0.40 -3.81 10.87
CA PRO A 150 1.04 -3.97 10.78
C PRO A 150 1.77 -3.41 12.02
N PRO A 151 2.76 -4.12 12.56
CA PRO A 151 3.49 -3.65 13.73
C PRO A 151 4.28 -2.37 13.41
N GLU A 152 4.46 -1.54 14.44
CA GLU A 152 5.41 -0.43 14.45
C GLU A 152 6.60 -0.85 15.31
N ASP A 153 7.81 -0.85 14.75
CA ASP A 153 9.04 -1.08 15.51
C ASP A 153 9.68 0.26 15.91
N GLU A 154 10.43 0.28 17.03
CA GLU A 154 11.02 1.50 17.60
C GLU A 154 11.98 2.24 16.65
N THR A 155 12.71 1.49 15.81
CA THR A 155 13.69 2.06 14.86
C THR A 155 13.14 2.20 13.44
N PHE A 156 12.09 1.46 13.08
CA PHE A 156 11.53 1.46 11.74
C PHE A 156 10.02 1.18 11.76
N SER A 157 9.22 2.11 11.24
CA SER A 157 7.78 1.91 11.12
C SER A 157 7.46 1.02 9.90
N TYR A 158 7.38 -0.30 10.14
CA TYR A 158 6.97 -1.26 9.11
C TYR A 158 5.55 -0.97 8.59
N LYS A 159 4.68 -0.48 9.48
CA LYS A 159 3.36 0.05 9.13
C LYS A 159 3.42 1.19 8.12
N ASP A 160 4.27 2.20 8.30
CA ASP A 160 4.38 3.31 7.34
C ASP A 160 4.93 2.85 6.00
N TYR A 161 5.87 1.90 6.02
CA TYR A 161 6.39 1.29 4.81
C TYR A 161 5.27 0.57 4.01
N LEU A 162 4.45 -0.24 4.67
CA LEU A 162 3.34 -0.94 4.02
C LEU A 162 2.22 0.03 3.59
N ALA A 163 1.92 1.05 4.40
CA ALA A 163 0.91 2.06 4.08
C ALA A 163 1.26 2.83 2.79
N ARG A 164 2.54 3.17 2.59
CA ARG A 164 3.03 3.77 1.33
C ARG A 164 2.85 2.85 0.13
N GLN A 165 2.85 1.54 0.36
CA GLN A 165 2.56 0.55 -0.67
C GLN A 165 1.05 0.30 -0.84
N GLY A 166 0.19 0.95 -0.06
CA GLY A 166 -1.27 0.74 -0.09
C GLY A 166 -1.74 -0.49 0.70
N VAL A 167 -0.87 -1.08 1.53
CA VAL A 167 -1.20 -2.23 2.38
C VAL A 167 -1.40 -1.76 3.81
N TYR A 168 -2.60 -1.96 4.35
CA TYR A 168 -2.98 -1.50 5.69
C TYR A 168 -3.29 -2.64 6.65
N SER A 169 -3.19 -3.88 6.18
CA SER A 169 -3.51 -5.08 6.94
C SER A 169 -2.52 -6.19 6.63
N VAL A 170 -2.16 -6.95 7.65
CA VAL A 170 -1.32 -8.14 7.54
C VAL A 170 -2.03 -9.36 8.10
N VAL A 171 -1.74 -10.53 7.55
CA VAL A 171 -2.13 -11.82 8.12
C VAL A 171 -0.84 -12.61 8.35
N PRO A 172 -0.29 -12.62 9.58
CA PRO A 172 1.01 -13.23 9.87
C PRO A 172 1.05 -14.75 9.69
N GLN A 173 -0.09 -15.40 9.87
CA GLN A 173 -0.23 -16.84 9.69
C GLN A 173 -1.57 -17.11 9.03
N ALA A 174 -1.51 -17.47 7.75
CA ALA A 174 -2.69 -17.77 6.95
C ALA A 174 -2.71 -19.21 6.45
N ARG A 175 -3.92 -19.77 6.39
CA ARG A 175 -4.21 -20.96 5.59
C ARG A 175 -4.75 -20.52 4.25
N ILE A 176 -4.04 -20.92 3.18
CA ILE A 176 -4.40 -20.53 1.81
C ILE A 176 -4.92 -21.73 1.04
N THR A 177 -6.03 -21.52 0.35
CA THR A 177 -6.60 -22.44 -0.64
C THR A 177 -6.67 -21.73 -1.98
N ILE A 178 -6.08 -22.32 -3.03
CA ILE A 178 -6.17 -21.80 -4.39
C ILE A 178 -7.56 -22.13 -4.94
N LEU A 179 -8.28 -21.11 -5.42
CA LEU A 179 -9.61 -21.27 -6.02
C LEU A 179 -9.54 -21.33 -7.55
N ALA A 180 -8.71 -20.46 -8.13
CA ALA A 180 -8.51 -20.38 -9.58
C ALA A 180 -7.11 -19.81 -9.89
N GLU A 181 -6.58 -20.10 -11.07
CA GLU A 181 -5.31 -19.55 -11.57
C GLU A 181 -5.55 -18.71 -12.83
N GLY A 182 -4.66 -17.75 -13.11
CA GLY A 182 -4.69 -16.98 -14.36
C GLY A 182 -5.71 -15.83 -14.42
N MET A 183 -6.23 -15.37 -13.28
CA MET A 183 -7.13 -14.21 -13.18
C MET A 183 -6.39 -12.85 -13.23
N GLY A 184 -5.05 -12.88 -13.27
CA GLY A 184 -4.21 -11.67 -13.35
C GLY A 184 -3.99 -11.16 -14.78
N ASN A 185 -3.25 -10.05 -14.90
CA ASN A 185 -2.89 -9.50 -16.22
C ASN A 185 -2.00 -10.49 -17.00
N PRO A 186 -2.41 -10.93 -18.22
CA PRO A 186 -1.68 -11.94 -19.00
C PRO A 186 -0.28 -11.47 -19.44
N VAL A 187 -0.09 -10.16 -19.65
CA VAL A 187 1.22 -9.60 -20.01
C VAL A 187 2.18 -9.70 -18.84
N LEU A 188 1.74 -9.34 -17.64
CA LEU A 188 2.55 -9.46 -16.43
C LEU A 188 2.86 -10.92 -16.13
N HIS A 189 1.90 -11.82 -16.32
CA HIS A 189 2.12 -13.26 -16.19
C HIS A 189 3.23 -13.76 -17.14
N ALA A 190 3.23 -13.31 -18.41
CA ALA A 190 4.28 -13.66 -19.35
C ALA A 190 5.65 -13.11 -18.94
N ILE A 191 5.72 -11.86 -18.45
CA ILE A 191 6.95 -11.25 -17.95
C ILE A 191 7.51 -12.05 -16.77
N PHE A 192 6.67 -12.40 -15.79
CA PHE A 192 7.10 -13.18 -14.64
C PHE A 192 7.54 -14.60 -15.04
N ALA A 193 6.87 -15.24 -16.00
CA ALA A 193 7.30 -16.53 -16.52
C ALA A 193 8.69 -16.47 -17.19
N VAL A 194 8.98 -15.40 -17.95
CA VAL A 194 10.31 -15.18 -18.54
C VAL A 194 11.35 -14.95 -17.45
N LYS A 195 11.05 -14.11 -16.45
CA LYS A 195 11.93 -13.85 -15.31
C LYS A 195 12.25 -15.14 -14.54
N GLN A 196 11.25 -15.97 -14.26
CA GLN A 196 11.43 -17.24 -13.57
C GLN A 196 12.30 -18.21 -14.37
N LYS A 197 12.09 -18.28 -15.69
CA LYS A 197 12.93 -19.12 -16.56
C LYS A 197 14.38 -18.62 -16.64
N ALA A 198 14.60 -17.31 -16.65
CA ALA A 198 15.93 -16.73 -16.60
C ALA A 198 16.63 -17.06 -15.27
N GLN A 199 15.91 -16.92 -14.15
CA GLN A 199 16.40 -17.27 -12.81
C GLN A 199 16.80 -18.75 -12.72
N ASP A 200 15.93 -19.65 -13.19
CA ASP A 200 16.22 -21.10 -13.20
C ASP A 200 17.43 -21.44 -14.07
N THR A 201 17.62 -20.71 -15.17
CA THR A 201 18.76 -20.90 -16.07
C THR A 201 20.06 -20.42 -15.41
N ILE A 202 20.04 -19.25 -14.76
CA ILE A 202 21.20 -18.70 -14.02
C ILE A 202 21.61 -19.66 -12.90
N ASN A 203 20.65 -20.11 -12.07
CA ASN A 203 20.90 -21.03 -10.96
C ASN A 203 21.45 -22.39 -11.41
N ARG A 204 21.19 -22.81 -12.66
CA ARG A 204 21.75 -24.05 -13.22
C ARG A 204 23.15 -23.88 -13.80
N LEU A 205 23.46 -22.70 -14.35
CA LEU A 205 24.72 -22.45 -15.05
C LEU A 205 25.82 -21.95 -14.13
N ILE A 206 25.47 -21.34 -12.99
CA ILE A 206 26.40 -20.68 -12.08
C ILE A 206 26.22 -21.24 -10.66
N PRO A 207 27.30 -21.64 -9.96
CA PRO A 207 27.23 -22.03 -8.55
C PRO A 207 26.81 -20.85 -7.63
N ASP A 208 26.09 -21.14 -6.55
CA ASP A 208 25.92 -20.17 -5.47
C ASP A 208 27.28 -19.84 -4.84
N PRO A 209 27.62 -18.57 -4.53
CA PRO A 209 26.75 -17.39 -4.41
C PRO A 209 26.72 -16.44 -5.62
N GLU A 210 27.48 -16.72 -6.68
CA GLU A 210 27.63 -15.83 -7.85
C GLU A 210 26.32 -15.71 -8.65
N ALA A 211 25.52 -16.77 -8.65
CA ALA A 211 24.17 -16.79 -9.21
C ALA A 211 23.25 -15.76 -8.53
N ALA A 212 23.29 -15.66 -7.20
CA ALA A 212 22.48 -14.71 -6.45
C ALA A 212 22.84 -13.25 -6.79
N LEU A 213 24.13 -12.93 -6.90
CA LEU A 213 24.59 -11.60 -7.30
C LEU A 213 24.15 -11.24 -8.72
N LEU A 214 24.32 -12.16 -9.68
CA LEU A 214 23.94 -11.93 -11.07
C LEU A 214 22.43 -11.73 -11.21
N SER A 215 21.64 -12.52 -10.48
CA SER A 215 20.19 -12.38 -10.42
C SER A 215 19.74 -11.09 -9.75
N GLY A 216 20.42 -10.63 -8.71
CA GLY A 216 20.17 -9.33 -8.11
C GLY A 216 20.35 -8.18 -9.12
N ILE A 217 21.46 -8.20 -9.88
CA ILE A 217 21.78 -7.15 -10.85
C ILE A 217 20.88 -7.21 -12.09
N LEU A 218 20.66 -8.38 -12.67
CA LEU A 218 19.93 -8.53 -13.94
C LEU A 218 18.41 -8.59 -13.78
N LEU A 219 17.93 -9.20 -12.69
CA LEU A 219 16.50 -9.50 -12.51
C LEU A 219 15.86 -8.68 -11.37
N GLY A 220 16.65 -7.87 -10.65
CA GLY A 220 16.18 -7.07 -9.52
C GLY A 220 15.63 -7.95 -8.39
N ASN A 221 16.25 -9.12 -8.17
CA ASN A 221 15.84 -10.01 -7.09
C ASN A 221 16.48 -9.52 -5.79
N ASP A 222 15.69 -8.89 -4.92
CA ASP A 222 16.14 -8.34 -3.63
C ASP A 222 16.17 -9.39 -2.50
N ASN A 223 16.14 -10.68 -2.86
CA ASN A 223 16.14 -11.80 -1.92
C ASN A 223 17.58 -12.24 -1.65
N GLY A 224 18.30 -11.43 -0.87
CA GLY A 224 19.61 -11.72 -0.30
C GLY A 224 19.64 -11.54 1.20
#